data_AF-A0A846PI89-F1
#
_entry.id   AF-A0A846PI89-F1
#
_cell.length_a   1.000
_cell.length_b   1.000
_cell.length_c   1.000
_cell.angle_alpha   90.00
_cell.angle_beta   90.00
_cell.angle_gamma   90.00
#
_symmetry.space_group_name_H-M   'P 1'
#
loop_
_entity.id
_entity.type
_entity.pdbx_description
1 polymer ?
#
loop_
_entity_poly.entity_id
_entity_poly.type
_entity_poly.pdbx_seq_one_letter_code
_entity_poly.pdbx_strand_id
1 'polypeptide(L)' 'MAQIAVDKDFRRRGIGSLLLKEFAGRAETTGKLSILNIDSSSKDTLSFFESAGFENLAGQYEMMLEL' A
#
# COMPACT_ATOMS: atom_id res chain seq x y z
N MET A 1 7.14 -10.24 7.75
CA MET A 1 6.37 -9.11 7.17
C MET A 1 6.68 -9.04 5.69
N ALA A 2 5.66 -8.90 4.85
CA ALA A 2 5.84 -8.74 3.41
C ALA A 2 5.91 -7.26 3.05
N GLN A 3 6.75 -6.93 2.07
CA GLN A 3 6.85 -5.60 1.49
C GLN A 3 6.83 -5.72 -0.03
N ILE A 4 6.21 -4.75 -0.69
CA ILE A 4 6.21 -4.63 -2.14
C ILE A 4 6.78 -3.28 -2.54
N ALA A 5 7.58 -3.26 -3.61
CA ALA A 5 8.10 -2.05 -4.22
C ALA A 5 8.02 -2.18 -5.73
N VAL A 6 7.69 -1.08 -6.40
CA VAL A 6 7.73 -0.96 -7.85
C VAL A 6 8.60 0.23 -8.19
N ASP A 7 9.65 -0.01 -8.96
CA ASP A 7 10.52 1.02 -9.48
C ASP A 7 9.70 2.08 -10.24
N LYS A 8 10.05 3.36 -10.06
CA LYS A 8 9.30 4.49 -10.61
C LYS A 8 9.14 4.41 -12.13
N ASP A 9 10.12 3.87 -12.84
CA ASP A 9 10.14 3.79 -14.30
C ASP A 9 9.25 2.63 -14.82
N PHE A 10 8.75 1.81 -13.90
CA PHE A 10 7.89 0.66 -14.19
C PHE A 10 6.48 0.78 -13.55
N ARG A 11 6.17 1.92 -12.91
CA ARG A 11 4.84 2.21 -12.36
C ARG A 11 3.79 2.35 -13.47
N ARG A 12 2.51 2.23 -13.10
CA ARG A 12 1.35 2.33 -14.02
C ARG A 12 1.33 1.32 -15.17
N ARG A 13 2.12 0.25 -15.07
CA ARG A 13 2.16 -0.89 -16.02
C ARG A 13 1.47 -2.16 -15.48
N GLY A 14 0.69 -2.04 -14.40
CA GLY A 14 -0.02 -3.15 -13.76
C GLY A 14 0.81 -4.02 -12.80
N ILE A 15 2.12 -3.77 -12.66
CA ILE A 15 3.02 -4.58 -11.82
C ILE A 15 2.59 -4.55 -10.34
N GLY A 16 2.28 -3.36 -9.81
CA GLY A 16 1.80 -3.22 -8.42
C GLY A 16 0.51 -3.99 -8.16
N SER A 17 -0.43 -3.96 -9.10
CA SER A 17 -1.69 -4.71 -9.02
C SER A 17 -1.47 -6.22 -9.07
N LEU A 18 -0.55 -6.68 -9.93
CA LEU A 18 -0.18 -8.10 -9.99
C LEU A 18 0.40 -8.57 -8.66
N LEU A 19 1.36 -7.83 -8.10
CA LEU A 19 1.95 -8.15 -6.80
C LEU A 19 0.89 -8.16 -5.70
N LEU A 20 0.04 -7.14 -5.64
CA LEU A 20 -1.03 -7.04 -4.64
C LEU A 20 -2.01 -8.21 -4.71
N LYS A 21 -2.39 -8.65 -5.93
CA LYS A 21 -3.24 -9.82 -6.15
C LYS A 21 -2.60 -11.11 -5.64
N GLU A 22 -1.32 -11.33 -5.93
CA GLU A 22 -0.59 -12.49 -5.45
C GLU A 22 -0.49 -12.51 -3.92
N PHE A 23 -0.32 -11.34 -3.29
CA PHE A 23 -0.34 -11.23 -1.84
C PHE A 23 -1.73 -11.48 -1.24
N ALA A 24 -2.78 -10.94 -1.86
CA ALA A 24 -4.15 -11.16 -1.41
C ALA A 24 -4.52 -12.65 -1.45
N GLY A 25 -4.18 -13.36 -2.53
CA GLY A 25 -4.44 -14.81 -2.65
C GLY A 25 -3.69 -15.65 -1.60
N ARG A 26 -2.53 -15.19 -1.12
CA ARG A 26 -1.79 -15.85 -0.03
C ARG A 26 -2.32 -15.52 1.36
N ALA A 27 -3.03 -14.40 1.50
CA ALA A 27 -3.59 -13.93 2.77
C ALA A 27 -5.03 -14.41 3.01
N GLU A 28 -5.59 -15.26 2.14
CA GLU A 28 -6.94 -15.81 2.30
C GLU A 28 -7.16 -16.53 3.65
N THR A 29 -6.09 -16.97 4.32
CA THR A 29 -6.15 -17.56 5.67
C THR A 29 -6.43 -16.55 6.79
N THR A 30 -6.21 -15.24 6.60
CA THR A 30 -6.39 -14.21 7.64
C THR A 30 -7.58 -13.27 7.39
N GLY A 31 -8.17 -13.30 6.19
CA GLY A 31 -9.41 -12.61 5.84
C GLY A 31 -9.35 -11.07 5.72
N LYS A 32 -8.23 -10.43 6.09
CA LYS A 32 -8.00 -8.98 5.96
C LYS A 32 -6.53 -8.68 5.67
N LEU A 33 -6.28 -7.75 4.74
CA LEU A 33 -4.97 -7.11 4.54
C LEU A 33 -4.98 -5.72 5.17
N SER A 34 -3.87 -5.34 5.79
CA SER A 34 -3.61 -3.97 6.22
C SER A 34 -2.28 -3.52 5.63
N ILE A 35 -2.25 -2.29 5.12
CA ILE A 35 -1.02 -1.66 4.64
C ILE A 35 -0.57 -0.67 5.69
N LEU A 36 0.71 -0.72 6.05
CA LEU A 36 1.33 0.10 7.09
C LEU A 36 2.52 0.86 6.49
N ASN A 37 2.97 1.93 7.18
CA ASN A 37 4.14 2.71 6.79
C ASN A 37 4.07 3.34 5.38
N ILE A 38 2.89 3.82 4.98
CA ILE A 38 2.75 4.65 3.78
C ILE A 38 2.99 6.11 4.18
N ASP A 39 3.87 6.79 3.46
CA ASP A 39 4.03 8.24 3.55
C ASP A 39 2.75 8.92 3.04
N SER A 40 2.12 9.73 3.91
CA SER A 40 0.88 10.44 3.61
C SER A 40 1.03 11.49 2.50
N SER A 41 2.26 11.92 2.20
CA SER A 41 2.56 12.81 1.07
C SER A 41 2.57 12.08 -0.28
N SER A 42 2.65 10.74 -0.29
CA SER A 42 2.73 9.92 -1.50
C SER A 42 1.35 9.69 -2.13
N LYS A 43 0.80 10.74 -2.75
CA LYS A 43 -0.55 10.74 -3.37
C LYS A 43 -0.76 9.57 -4.34
N ASP A 44 0.20 9.30 -5.21
CA ASP A 44 0.11 8.20 -6.18
C ASP A 44 -0.04 6.83 -5.52
N THR A 45 0.67 6.61 -4.40
CA THR A 45 0.63 5.37 -3.63
C THR A 45 -0.71 5.22 -2.90
N LEU A 46 -1.18 6.32 -2.29
CA LEU A 46 -2.49 6.35 -1.63
C LEU A 46 -3.61 6.04 -2.63
N SER A 47 -3.66 6.76 -3.75
CA SER A 47 -4.67 6.53 -4.79
C SER A 47 -4.59 5.14 -5.42
N PHE A 48 -3.40 4.54 -5.50
CA PHE A 48 -3.26 3.15 -5.92
C PHE A 48 -3.99 2.19 -4.97
N PHE A 49 -3.78 2.31 -3.65
CA PHE A 49 -4.44 1.45 -2.67
C PHE A 49 -5.94 1.73 -2.56
N GLU A 50 -6.36 3.00 -2.63
CA GLU A 50 -7.79 3.38 -2.69
C GLU A 50 -8.47 2.74 -3.91
N SER A 51 -7.85 2.79 -5.09
CA SER A 51 -8.39 2.15 -6.30
C SER A 51 -8.44 0.62 -6.21
N ALA A 52 -7.65 0.03 -5.31
CA ALA A 52 -7.66 -1.40 -5.02
C ALA A 52 -8.67 -1.78 -3.91
N GLY A 53 -9.45 -0.84 -3.39
CA GLY A 53 -10.50 -1.06 -2.39
C GLY A 53 -10.02 -0.95 -0.94
N PHE A 54 -8.85 -0.38 -0.69
CA PHE A 54 -8.38 -0.08 0.65
C PHE A 54 -8.94 1.26 1.12
N GLU A 55 -9.19 1.37 2.41
CA GLU A 55 -9.62 2.60 3.08
C GLU A 55 -8.56 3.03 4.09
N ASN A 56 -8.39 4.35 4.26
CA ASN A 56 -7.51 4.87 5.30
C ASN A 56 -8.19 4.71 6.66
N LEU A 57 -7.69 3.80 7.48
CA LEU A 57 -8.23 3.50 8.81
C LEU A 57 -7.62 4.38 9.92
N ALA A 58 -6.34 4.72 9.81
CA ALA A 58 -5.62 5.49 10.82
C ALA A 58 -4.34 6.11 10.24
N GLY A 59 -4.05 7.35 10.65
CA GLY A 59 -2.74 7.98 10.45
C GLY A 59 -1.80 7.65 11.60
N GLN A 60 -0.53 7.37 11.29
CA GLN A 60 0.53 7.19 12.29
C GLN A 60 1.45 8.42 12.26
N TYR A 61 1.58 9.09 13.41
CA TYR A 61 2.26 10.38 13.54
C TYR A 61 3.57 10.31 14.33
N GLU A 62 4.06 9.10 14.61
CA GLU A 62 5.25 8.85 15.45
C GLU A 62 6.53 9.52 14.92
N MET A 63 6.57 9.86 13.63
CA MET A 63 7.74 10.42 12.95
C MET A 63 7.54 11.87 12.47
N MET A 64 6.51 12.58 12.97
CA MET A 64 6.36 14.00 12.68
C MET A 64 7.25 14.83 13.59
N LEU A 65 8.14 15.62 12.99
CA LEU A 65 8.83 16.69 13.71
C LEU A 65 7.89 17.89 13.79
N GLU A 66 7.28 18.12 14.94
CA GLU A 66 6.60 19.38 15.24
C GLU A 66 7.66 20.46 15.50
N LEU A 67 7.65 21.51 14.67
CA LEU A 67 8.55 22.67 14.76
C LEU A 67 7.82 23.86 15.40
#